data_AF-A0AB73A785-F1
#
_entry.id   AF-A0AB73A785-F1
#
_cell.length_a   1.000
_cell.length_b   1.000
_cell.length_c   1.000
_cell.angle_alpha   90.00
_cell.angle_beta   90.00
_cell.angle_gamma   90.00
#
_symmetry.space_group_name_H-M   'P 1'
#
loop_
_entity.id
_entity.type
_entity.pdbx_description
1 polymer ?
#
loop_
_entity_poly.entity_id
_entity_poly.type
_entity_poly.pdbx_seq_one_letter_code
_entity_poly.pdbx_strand_id
1 'polypeptide(L)'
;MKISHREEAEVEEQLIRVLGEGHNQWTYRPDLKSEEDLWVNLRQKIISNNQAELNDFPLTDKEFETIKTELLLRTKTPFDAAKWLKGENGMARITIERENPQLGSVSLILYSNQDIGGGISTYEVVHQIAKRGSNIEARDRRFDVTLLINGLPIVQIELKQVTAKDGVYQAFNQIKKYAEEGMFRNNIFSTLQLFVVSNEQTTRYFANALPKDLHPKFLFSWRTKDNEKVENLYEFCKQVLNIPDAHRLIADYTIVSEDQDNKTLMVLHPYQVHAIQALFIAANKHQSGYVWHATGSGKTLTSFVSTKLLARKSGIDRTIMLVDRKDLDN
;
A
#
# COMPACT_ATOMS: atom_id res chain seq x y z
N MET A 1 24.82 -4.39 25.66
CA MET A 1 24.72 -3.63 24.39
C MET A 1 24.36 -2.20 24.77
N LYS A 2 25.20 -1.20 24.45
CA LYS A 2 24.82 0.22 24.65
C LYS A 2 23.64 0.50 23.71
N ILE A 3 22.50 0.92 24.25
CA ILE A 3 21.37 1.37 23.44
C ILE A 3 21.85 2.63 22.71
N SER A 4 21.84 2.59 21.37
CA SER A 4 22.15 3.75 20.55
C SER A 4 21.07 4.81 20.81
N HIS A 5 21.45 5.97 21.34
CA HIS A 5 20.56 7.12 21.50
C HIS A 5 20.46 7.84 20.15
N ARG A 6 19.68 7.28 19.20
CA ARG A 6 19.34 8.01 17.98
C ARG A 6 18.01 8.71 18.16
N GLU A 7 17.98 9.98 17.77
CA GLU A 7 16.75 10.73 17.69
C GLU A 7 15.88 10.24 16.52
N GLU A 8 14.60 10.59 16.54
CA GLU A 8 13.63 10.20 15.52
C GLU A 8 14.04 10.70 14.12
N ALA A 9 14.60 11.91 14.03
CA ALA A 9 15.11 12.49 12.80
C ALA A 9 16.27 11.69 12.19
N GLU A 10 17.18 11.15 13.02
CA GLU A 10 18.28 10.30 12.54
C GLU A 10 17.76 8.95 12.01
N VAL A 11 16.76 8.38 12.69
CA VAL A 11 16.11 7.14 12.24
C VAL A 11 15.40 7.36 10.90
N GLU A 12 14.72 8.50 10.74
CA GLU A 12 14.04 8.93 9.52
C GLU A 12 15.01 9.11 8.35
N GLU A 13 16.09 9.88 8.54
CA GLU A 13 17.11 10.11 7.50
C GLU A 13 17.73 8.78 7.04
N GLN A 14 18.08 7.93 8.00
CA GLN A 14 18.62 6.61 7.72
C GLN A 14 17.60 5.71 7.00
N LEU A 15 16.31 5.78 7.36
CA LEU A 15 15.24 5.04 6.68
C LEU A 15 15.12 5.47 5.21
N ILE A 16 15.06 6.78 4.95
CA ILE A 16 14.96 7.34 3.58
C ILE A 16 16.16 6.87 2.75
N ARG A 17 17.36 6.93 3.33
CA ARG A 17 18.57 6.45 2.67
C ARG A 17 18.49 4.96 2.32
N VAL A 18 18.11 4.12 3.29
CA VAL A 18 17.95 2.68 3.07
C VAL A 18 16.91 2.39 1.98
N LEU A 19 15.77 3.09 1.97
CA LEU A 19 14.74 2.93 0.94
C LEU A 19 15.25 3.30 -0.47
N GLY A 20 16.14 4.27 -0.58
CA GLY A 20 16.73 4.67 -1.87
C GLY A 20 17.92 3.82 -2.34
N GLU A 21 18.60 3.12 -1.44
CA GLU A 21 19.82 2.38 -1.75
C GLU A 21 19.57 0.95 -2.30
N GLY A 22 20.50 0.51 -3.15
CA GLY A 22 20.64 -0.89 -3.57
C GLY A 22 19.39 -1.46 -4.24
N HIS A 23 18.81 -2.49 -3.62
CA HIS A 23 17.66 -3.23 -4.14
C HIS A 23 16.30 -2.64 -3.72
N ASN A 24 16.26 -1.58 -2.91
CA ASN A 24 15.00 -1.00 -2.46
C ASN A 24 14.37 -0.06 -3.51
N GLN A 25 15.21 0.69 -4.24
CA GLN A 25 14.85 1.43 -5.47
C GLN A 25 13.77 2.52 -5.34
N TRP A 26 13.51 3.07 -4.15
CA TRP A 26 12.64 4.24 -4.01
C TRP A 26 13.35 5.53 -4.41
N THR A 27 12.65 6.43 -5.12
CA THR A 27 13.19 7.76 -5.44
C THR A 27 12.81 8.75 -4.35
N TYR A 28 13.79 9.27 -3.62
CA TYR A 28 13.54 10.30 -2.61
C TYR A 28 13.18 11.65 -3.25
N ARG A 29 12.08 12.25 -2.77
CA ARG A 29 11.53 13.52 -3.23
C ARG A 29 11.52 14.56 -2.11
N PRO A 30 12.67 15.20 -1.81
CA PRO A 30 12.76 16.20 -0.75
C PRO A 30 11.93 17.46 -1.04
N ASP A 31 11.61 17.71 -2.31
CA ASP A 31 10.87 18.87 -2.79
C ASP A 31 9.37 18.84 -2.48
N LEU A 32 8.79 17.66 -2.18
CA LEU A 32 7.38 17.52 -1.84
C LEU A 32 7.18 17.65 -0.32
N LYS A 33 6.50 18.72 0.12
CA LYS A 33 6.34 19.06 1.55
C LYS A 33 4.91 19.33 2.00
N SER A 34 3.94 19.34 1.08
CA SER A 34 2.55 19.61 1.37
C SER A 34 1.61 18.70 0.56
N GLU A 35 0.34 18.64 0.97
CA GLU A 35 -0.71 17.96 0.18
C GLU A 35 -0.82 18.52 -1.25
N GLU A 36 -0.60 19.82 -1.43
CA GLU A 36 -0.65 20.44 -2.77
C GLU A 36 0.49 19.93 -3.66
N ASP A 37 1.70 19.80 -3.11
CA ASP A 37 2.84 19.25 -3.85
C ASP A 37 2.57 17.80 -4.29
N LEU A 38 1.91 17.01 -3.44
CA LEU A 38 1.50 15.65 -3.79
C LEU A 38 0.46 15.63 -4.91
N TRP A 39 -0.51 16.54 -4.92
CA TRP A 39 -1.47 16.68 -6.02
C TRP A 39 -0.79 17.08 -7.32
N VAL A 40 0.14 18.03 -7.28
CA VAL A 40 0.94 18.44 -8.44
C VAL A 40 1.76 17.26 -8.97
N ASN A 41 2.41 16.51 -8.08
CA ASN A 41 3.17 15.30 -8.45
C ASN A 41 2.25 14.25 -9.10
N LEU A 42 1.08 13.98 -8.51
CA LEU A 42 0.10 13.05 -9.08
C LEU A 42 -0.35 13.48 -10.47
N ARG A 43 -0.62 14.79 -10.70
CA ARG A 43 -0.96 15.31 -12.03
C ARG A 43 0.12 14.99 -13.05
N GLN A 44 1.39 15.21 -12.69
CA GLN A 44 2.52 14.93 -13.57
C GLN A 44 2.61 13.43 -13.89
N LYS A 45 2.42 12.54 -12.91
CA LYS A 45 2.40 11.08 -13.15
C LYS A 45 1.25 10.67 -14.08
N ILE A 46 0.06 11.22 -13.88
CA ILE A 46 -1.10 10.95 -14.75
C ILE A 46 -0.82 11.39 -16.19
N ILE A 47 -0.31 12.61 -16.39
CA ILE A 47 0.01 13.11 -17.73
C ILE A 47 1.07 12.23 -18.39
N SER A 48 2.15 11.91 -17.67
CA SER A 48 3.24 11.08 -18.19
C SER A 48 2.77 9.67 -18.56
N ASN A 49 1.94 9.05 -17.73
CA ASN A 49 1.51 7.66 -17.94
C ASN A 49 0.42 7.52 -19.00
N ASN A 50 -0.24 8.62 -19.38
CA ASN A 50 -1.37 8.62 -20.31
C ASN A 50 -1.14 9.53 -21.53
N GLN A 51 0.11 9.76 -21.93
CA GLN A 51 0.43 10.62 -23.09
C GLN A 51 -0.30 10.19 -24.36
N ALA A 52 -0.39 8.88 -24.62
CA ALA A 52 -1.08 8.33 -25.78
C ALA A 52 -2.59 8.62 -25.78
N GLU A 53 -3.22 8.65 -24.59
CA GLU A 53 -4.64 8.96 -24.45
C GLU A 53 -4.90 10.48 -24.54
N LEU A 54 -3.92 11.29 -24.13
CA LEU A 54 -4.04 12.75 -24.11
C LEU A 54 -3.71 13.41 -25.46
N ASN A 55 -3.01 12.74 -26.38
CA ASN A 55 -2.74 13.18 -27.76
C ASN A 55 -2.28 14.65 -27.88
N ASP A 56 -1.22 15.04 -27.14
CA ASP A 56 -0.68 16.41 -27.05
C ASP A 56 -1.61 17.49 -26.46
N PHE A 57 -2.82 17.13 -26.01
CA PHE A 57 -3.73 18.02 -25.28
C PHE A 57 -3.64 17.76 -23.78
N PRO A 58 -2.78 18.49 -23.03
CA PRO A 58 -2.62 18.29 -21.60
C PRO A 58 -3.92 18.58 -20.85
N LEU A 59 -4.05 17.98 -19.67
CA LEU A 59 -5.19 18.21 -18.79
C LEU A 59 -5.27 19.67 -18.36
N THR A 60 -6.44 20.28 -18.48
CA THR A 60 -6.70 21.60 -17.89
C THR A 60 -6.80 21.52 -16.38
N ASP A 61 -6.79 22.67 -15.70
CA ASP A 61 -6.96 22.70 -14.24
C ASP A 61 -8.35 22.19 -13.83
N LYS A 62 -9.40 22.51 -14.58
CA LYS A 62 -10.75 22.04 -14.28
C LYS A 62 -10.90 20.54 -14.49
N GLU A 63 -10.34 20.01 -15.58
CA GLU A 63 -10.29 18.56 -15.82
C GLU A 63 -9.56 17.84 -14.68
N PHE A 64 -8.47 18.43 -14.18
CA PHE A 64 -7.75 17.86 -13.04
C PHE A 64 -8.54 17.94 -11.73
N GLU A 65 -9.27 19.02 -11.47
CA GLU A 65 -10.19 19.10 -10.32
C GLU A 65 -11.32 18.05 -10.39
N THR A 66 -11.83 17.73 -11.59
CA THR A 66 -12.75 16.61 -11.79
C THR A 66 -12.08 15.27 -11.44
N ILE A 67 -10.83 15.06 -11.86
CA ILE A 67 -10.07 13.85 -11.50
C ILE A 67 -9.88 13.74 -9.98
N LYS A 68 -9.52 14.84 -9.29
CA LYS A 68 -9.43 14.88 -7.82
C LYS A 68 -10.76 14.47 -7.19
N THR A 69 -11.86 15.05 -7.66
CA THR A 69 -13.21 14.76 -7.14
C THR A 69 -13.57 13.29 -7.31
N GLU A 70 -13.36 12.73 -8.51
CA GLU A 70 -13.61 11.31 -8.80
C GLU A 70 -12.74 10.39 -7.94
N LEU A 71 -11.46 10.72 -7.74
CA LEU A 71 -10.56 9.95 -6.87
C LEU A 71 -11.09 9.91 -5.44
N LEU A 72 -11.48 11.07 -4.89
CA LEU A 72 -11.99 11.17 -3.51
C LEU A 72 -13.34 10.46 -3.34
N LEU A 73 -14.21 10.49 -4.36
CA LEU A 73 -15.48 9.75 -4.37
C LEU A 73 -15.28 8.23 -4.33
N ARG A 74 -14.21 7.73 -4.97
CA ARG A 74 -13.87 6.30 -5.04
C ARG A 74 -13.07 5.81 -3.84
N THR A 75 -12.55 6.71 -3.01
CA THR A 75 -11.63 6.41 -1.90
C THR A 75 -12.19 6.85 -0.54
N LYS A 76 -13.53 6.91 -0.41
CA LYS A 76 -14.21 7.39 0.82
C LYS A 76 -13.82 6.63 2.08
N THR A 77 -13.61 5.32 1.96
CA THR A 77 -13.15 4.45 3.05
C THR A 77 -11.90 3.69 2.62
N PRO A 78 -11.10 3.13 3.55
CA PRO A 78 -9.95 2.29 3.20
C PRO A 78 -10.36 1.11 2.32
N PHE A 79 -11.53 0.53 2.58
CA PHE A 79 -12.08 -0.54 1.78
C PHE A 79 -12.36 -0.09 0.34
N ASP A 80 -13.04 1.06 0.17
CA ASP A 80 -13.33 1.59 -1.16
C ASP A 80 -12.04 1.93 -1.92
N ALA A 81 -11.06 2.51 -1.23
CA ALA A 81 -9.74 2.79 -1.79
C ALA A 81 -9.03 1.51 -2.22
N ALA A 82 -9.04 0.46 -1.39
CA ALA A 82 -8.47 -0.84 -1.74
C ALA A 82 -9.17 -1.46 -2.95
N LYS A 83 -10.50 -1.42 -2.98
CA LYS A 83 -11.33 -1.93 -4.09
C LYS A 83 -11.02 -1.19 -5.39
N TRP A 84 -10.93 0.14 -5.33
CA TRP A 84 -10.59 0.97 -6.48
C TRP A 84 -9.16 0.70 -6.97
N LEU A 85 -8.18 0.62 -6.07
CA LEU A 85 -6.79 0.31 -6.41
C LEU A 85 -6.63 -1.09 -7.01
N LYS A 86 -7.45 -2.09 -6.61
CA LYS A 86 -7.47 -3.39 -7.29
C LYS A 86 -7.85 -3.24 -8.77
N GLY A 87 -8.79 -2.33 -9.06
CA GLY A 87 -9.17 -1.94 -10.41
C GLY A 87 -9.78 -3.06 -11.25
N GLU A 88 -10.33 -2.67 -12.40
CA GLU A 88 -10.75 -3.64 -13.41
C GLU A 88 -9.51 -4.13 -14.15
N ASN A 89 -9.39 -5.45 -14.29
CA ASN A 89 -8.21 -6.10 -14.85
C ASN A 89 -6.89 -5.65 -14.19
N GLY A 90 -6.91 -5.26 -12.91
CA GLY A 90 -5.69 -4.85 -12.20
C GLY A 90 -5.29 -3.38 -12.37
N MET A 91 -6.10 -2.55 -13.04
CA MET A 91 -5.75 -1.15 -13.29
C MET A 91 -6.84 -0.22 -12.75
N ALA A 92 -6.44 0.77 -11.96
CA ALA A 92 -7.32 1.81 -11.45
C ALA A 92 -7.35 2.98 -12.44
N ARG A 93 -8.55 3.24 -12.98
CA ARG A 93 -8.79 4.30 -13.96
C ARG A 93 -9.79 5.33 -13.44
N ILE A 94 -9.68 6.54 -13.98
CA ILE A 94 -10.70 7.58 -13.89
C ILE A 94 -11.03 8.04 -15.31
N THR A 95 -12.31 8.03 -15.65
CA THR A 95 -12.81 8.55 -16.93
C THR A 95 -13.42 9.91 -16.69
N ILE A 96 -13.06 10.90 -17.52
CA ILE A 96 -13.63 12.25 -17.50
C ILE A 96 -14.07 12.65 -18.91
N GLU A 97 -15.06 13.54 -18.99
CA GLU A 97 -15.37 14.29 -20.21
C GLU A 97 -14.39 15.46 -20.34
N ARG A 98 -13.79 15.64 -21.52
CA ARG A 98 -12.86 16.73 -21.79
C ARG A 98 -13.60 18.06 -21.89
N GLU A 99 -12.96 19.17 -21.50
CA GLU A 99 -13.57 20.51 -21.60
C GLU A 99 -13.82 20.92 -23.06
N ASN A 100 -12.95 20.49 -23.97
CA ASN A 100 -13.20 20.61 -25.41
C ASN A 100 -14.07 19.42 -25.85
N PRO A 101 -15.35 19.63 -26.24
CA PRO A 101 -16.25 18.54 -26.60
C PRO A 101 -15.77 17.72 -27.82
N GLN A 102 -14.90 18.29 -28.66
CA GLN A 102 -14.31 17.58 -29.80
C GLN A 102 -13.35 16.47 -29.37
N LEU A 103 -12.79 16.54 -28.15
CA LEU A 103 -11.91 15.51 -27.59
C LEU A 103 -12.70 14.37 -26.91
N GLY A 104 -14.01 14.51 -26.72
CA GLY A 104 -14.86 13.50 -26.10
C GLY A 104 -14.47 13.16 -24.66
N SER A 105 -14.57 11.88 -24.29
CA SER A 105 -14.12 11.36 -23.00
C SER A 105 -12.76 10.70 -23.07
N VAL A 106 -12.01 10.77 -21.97
CA VAL A 106 -10.71 10.11 -21.82
C VAL A 106 -10.69 9.24 -20.57
N SER A 107 -10.13 8.03 -20.66
CA SER A 107 -9.95 7.13 -19.52
C SER A 107 -8.48 7.05 -19.13
N LEU A 108 -8.15 7.59 -17.96
CA LEU A 108 -6.77 7.78 -17.51
C LEU A 108 -6.41 6.73 -16.46
N ILE A 109 -5.26 6.08 -16.63
CA ILE A 109 -4.68 5.15 -15.67
C ILE A 109 -3.97 5.95 -14.58
N LEU A 110 -4.36 5.71 -13.33
CA LEU A 110 -3.73 6.31 -12.15
C LEU A 110 -2.82 5.31 -11.42
N TYR A 111 -3.19 4.02 -11.44
CA TYR A 111 -2.47 2.97 -10.72
C TYR A 111 -2.59 1.64 -11.45
N SER A 112 -1.54 0.83 -11.46
CA SER A 112 -1.51 -0.45 -12.17
C SER A 112 -0.87 -1.55 -11.32
N ASN A 113 -1.66 -2.56 -10.94
CA ASN A 113 -1.19 -3.81 -10.34
C ASN A 113 -0.56 -4.76 -11.37
N GLN A 114 -0.57 -4.41 -12.66
CA GLN A 114 0.11 -5.20 -13.70
C GLN A 114 1.58 -4.78 -13.83
N ASP A 115 1.88 -3.52 -13.58
CA ASP A 115 3.19 -2.91 -13.77
C ASP A 115 4.00 -2.90 -12.46
N ILE A 116 4.17 -4.07 -11.85
CA ILE A 116 4.90 -4.20 -10.58
C ILE A 116 6.41 -4.22 -10.86
N GLY A 117 7.16 -3.29 -10.26
CA GLY A 117 8.61 -3.15 -10.44
C GLY A 117 9.07 -2.64 -11.81
N GLY A 118 8.17 -2.16 -12.65
CA GLY A 118 8.49 -1.65 -13.99
C GLY A 118 7.26 -1.07 -14.69
N GLY A 119 7.27 -1.07 -16.03
CA GLY A 119 6.18 -0.53 -16.84
C GLY A 119 5.95 0.96 -16.59
N ILE A 120 4.71 1.35 -16.35
CA ILE A 120 4.32 2.75 -16.05
C ILE A 120 4.46 3.11 -14.57
N SER A 121 4.80 2.16 -13.70
CA SER A 121 4.83 2.40 -12.26
C SER A 121 6.07 3.18 -11.84
N THR A 122 5.86 4.21 -11.03
CA THR A 122 6.91 5.01 -10.39
C THR A 122 6.81 4.90 -8.88
N TYR A 123 7.97 4.90 -8.21
CA TYR A 123 8.09 4.64 -6.78
C TYR A 123 8.86 5.77 -6.11
N GLU A 124 8.19 6.53 -5.25
CA GLU A 124 8.74 7.73 -4.61
C GLU A 124 8.59 7.67 -3.09
N VAL A 125 9.55 8.22 -2.37
CA VAL A 125 9.48 8.40 -0.92
C VAL A 125 9.50 9.88 -0.58
N VAL A 126 8.55 10.31 0.23
CA VAL A 126 8.44 11.67 0.78
C VAL A 126 8.46 11.62 2.29
N HIS A 127 8.78 12.74 2.91
CA HIS A 127 8.84 12.83 4.36
C HIS A 127 8.40 14.21 4.85
N GLN A 128 7.90 14.26 6.08
CA GLN A 128 7.53 15.47 6.80
C GLN A 128 6.47 16.30 6.06
N ILE A 129 5.46 15.63 5.49
CA ILE A 129 4.35 16.31 4.78
C ILE A 129 3.49 17.09 5.78
N ALA A 130 3.41 18.40 5.59
CA ALA A 130 2.61 19.30 6.40
C ALA A 130 1.11 19.10 6.14
N LYS A 131 0.33 19.04 7.21
CA LYS A 131 -1.12 18.83 7.14
C LYS A 131 -1.87 20.16 7.18
N ARG A 132 -2.91 20.30 6.35
CA ARG A 132 -3.90 21.38 6.53
C ARG A 132 -4.87 20.98 7.63
N GLY A 133 -4.61 21.41 8.86
CA GLY A 133 -5.58 21.29 9.93
C GLY A 133 -6.58 22.46 9.97
N SER A 134 -7.78 22.21 10.51
CA SER A 134 -8.83 23.22 10.69
C SER A 134 -8.53 24.26 11.77
N ASN A 135 -7.59 23.96 12.69
CA ASN A 135 -7.23 24.82 13.83
C ASN A 135 -5.73 25.18 13.84
N ILE A 136 -5.36 26.25 14.54
CA ILE A 136 -4.00 26.82 14.60
C ILE A 136 -2.97 25.80 15.16
N GLU A 137 -3.35 24.94 16.11
CA GLU A 137 -2.50 23.86 16.65
C GLU A 137 -2.24 22.71 15.66
N ALA A 138 -3.09 22.57 14.63
CA ALA A 138 -2.97 21.48 13.67
C ALA A 138 -1.98 21.81 12.53
N ARG A 139 -1.43 23.03 12.49
CA ARG A 139 -0.35 23.44 11.57
C ARG A 139 1.00 22.78 11.86
N ASP A 140 1.16 22.12 13.02
CA ASP A 140 2.42 21.48 13.42
C ASP A 140 2.42 19.95 13.28
N ARG A 141 1.38 19.38 12.67
CA ARG A 141 1.25 17.93 12.50
C ARG A 141 1.88 17.51 11.17
N ARG A 142 2.88 16.64 11.24
CA ARG A 142 3.59 16.10 10.08
C ARG A 142 3.44 14.58 10.04
N PHE A 143 3.49 14.04 8.83
CA PHE A 143 3.66 12.61 8.60
C PHE A 143 5.14 12.32 8.42
N ASP A 144 5.67 11.31 9.10
CA ASP A 144 7.11 11.05 9.09
C ASP A 144 7.57 10.64 7.69
N VAL A 145 7.22 9.44 7.22
CA VAL A 145 7.61 8.95 5.89
C VAL A 145 6.42 8.34 5.17
N THR A 146 6.19 8.74 3.91
CA THR A 146 5.13 8.20 3.05
C THR A 146 5.73 7.66 1.77
N LEU A 147 5.30 6.46 1.38
CA LEU A 147 5.68 5.82 0.12
C LEU A 147 4.57 6.01 -0.92
N LEU A 148 4.95 6.57 -2.07
CA LEU A 148 4.06 6.88 -3.17
C LEU A 148 4.26 5.92 -4.33
N ILE A 149 3.17 5.39 -4.86
CA ILE A 149 3.19 4.63 -6.12
C ILE A 149 2.37 5.42 -7.13
N ASN A 150 2.98 5.83 -8.25
CA ASN A 150 2.39 6.74 -9.23
C ASN A 150 1.89 8.06 -8.61
N GLY A 151 2.60 8.56 -7.60
CA GLY A 151 2.24 9.78 -6.88
C GLY A 151 1.09 9.61 -5.87
N LEU A 152 0.46 8.43 -5.78
CA LEU A 152 -0.56 8.14 -4.77
C LEU A 152 0.08 7.65 -3.46
N PRO A 153 -0.28 8.21 -2.30
CA PRO A 153 0.12 7.70 -0.99
C PRO A 153 -0.41 6.28 -0.72
N ILE A 154 0.48 5.28 -0.66
CA ILE A 154 0.07 3.88 -0.45
C ILE A 154 0.47 3.36 0.94
N VAL A 155 1.68 3.68 1.40
CA VAL A 155 2.19 3.24 2.70
C VAL A 155 2.57 4.45 3.53
N GLN A 156 2.08 4.51 4.77
CA GLN A 156 2.52 5.51 5.76
C GLN A 156 3.34 4.82 6.84
N ILE A 157 4.52 5.38 7.11
CA ILE A 157 5.43 4.93 8.15
C ILE A 157 5.44 5.99 9.25
N GLU A 158 5.21 5.56 10.49
CA GLU A 158 5.29 6.41 11.69
C GLU A 158 6.42 5.88 12.56
N LEU A 159 7.34 6.77 12.92
CA LEU A 159 8.55 6.48 13.65
C LEU A 159 8.45 7.00 15.08
N LYS A 160 9.24 6.38 15.96
CA LYS A 160 9.50 6.89 17.30
C LYS A 160 10.99 6.77 17.58
N GLN A 161 11.47 7.57 18.52
CA GLN A 161 12.82 7.47 19.05
C GLN A 161 13.13 6.04 19.53
N VAL A 162 14.38 5.61 19.34
CA VAL A 162 14.84 4.25 19.64
C VAL A 162 14.59 3.85 21.11
N THR A 163 14.71 4.82 22.02
CA THR A 163 14.53 4.64 23.46
C THR A 163 13.07 4.71 23.92
N ALA A 164 12.12 4.98 23.03
CA ALA A 164 10.71 5.06 23.36
C ALA A 164 10.19 3.68 23.78
N LYS A 165 9.93 3.51 25.09
CA LYS A 165 9.23 2.35 25.62
C LYS A 165 7.85 2.27 24.95
N ASP A 166 7.51 1.08 24.45
CA ASP A 166 6.25 0.86 23.71
C ASP A 166 6.06 1.78 22.49
N GLY A 167 7.16 2.27 21.88
CA GLY A 167 7.11 3.23 20.76
C GLY A 167 6.20 2.79 19.62
N VAL A 168 6.15 1.49 19.32
CA VAL A 168 5.21 0.89 18.35
C VAL A 168 3.74 1.17 18.69
N TYR A 169 3.35 1.03 19.96
CA TYR A 169 1.98 1.30 20.40
C TYR A 169 1.67 2.79 20.44
N GLN A 170 2.66 3.63 20.78
CA GLN A 170 2.52 5.08 20.70
C GLN A 170 2.27 5.55 19.27
N ALA A 171 3.08 5.07 18.31
CA ALA A 171 2.91 5.32 16.88
C ALA A 171 1.55 4.80 16.35
N PHE A 172 1.14 3.60 16.76
CA PHE A 172 -0.19 3.07 16.41
C PHE A 172 -1.33 3.96 16.92
N ASN A 173 -1.26 4.41 18.19
CA ASN A 173 -2.28 5.28 18.77
C ASN A 173 -2.30 6.66 18.09
N GLN A 174 -1.14 7.17 17.65
CA GLN A 174 -1.04 8.40 16.89
C GLN A 174 -1.71 8.28 15.52
N ILE A 175 -1.47 7.18 14.78
CA ILE A 175 -2.17 6.88 13.53
C ILE A 175 -3.68 6.78 13.75
N LYS A 176 -4.11 6.07 14.81
CA LYS A 176 -5.53 5.94 15.15
C LYS A 176 -6.17 7.31 15.40
N LYS A 177 -5.52 8.18 16.18
CA LYS A 177 -5.96 9.54 16.43
C LYS A 177 -6.08 10.35 15.14
N TYR A 178 -5.08 10.27 14.25
CA TYR A 178 -5.13 10.93 12.94
C TYR A 178 -6.29 10.42 12.07
N ALA A 179 -6.60 9.12 12.13
CA ALA A 179 -7.73 8.55 11.43
C ALA A 179 -9.08 9.03 12.00
N GLU A 180 -9.21 9.14 13.33
CA GLU A 180 -10.39 9.67 14.03
C GLU A 180 -10.62 11.15 13.72
N GLU A 181 -9.55 11.93 13.58
CA GLU A 181 -9.57 13.34 13.20
C GLU A 181 -9.75 13.55 11.68
N GLY A 182 -9.91 12.48 10.90
CA GLY A 182 -10.17 12.54 9.46
C GLY A 182 -8.97 12.92 8.59
N MET A 183 -7.74 12.87 9.12
CA MET A 183 -6.54 13.35 8.40
C MET A 183 -6.18 12.52 7.14
N PHE A 184 -6.73 11.31 7.02
CA PHE A 184 -6.56 10.41 5.88
C PHE A 184 -7.84 10.30 5.02
N ARG A 185 -8.74 11.27 5.12
CA ARG A 185 -10.05 11.23 4.46
C ARG A 185 -10.28 12.52 3.70
N ASN A 186 -10.95 12.39 2.55
CA ASN A 186 -11.28 13.52 1.68
C ASN A 186 -10.06 14.37 1.26
N ASN A 187 -8.89 13.74 1.14
CA ASN A 187 -7.64 14.31 0.66
C ASN A 187 -6.81 13.22 -0.04
N ILE A 188 -5.62 13.56 -0.54
CA ILE A 188 -4.77 12.63 -1.31
C ILE A 188 -4.36 11.36 -0.52
N PHE A 189 -4.33 11.42 0.81
CA PHE A 189 -4.02 10.29 1.69
C PHE A 189 -5.17 9.28 1.84
N SER A 190 -6.33 9.53 1.22
CA SER A 190 -7.44 8.58 1.19
C SER A 190 -7.08 7.24 0.51
N THR A 191 -5.98 7.21 -0.23
CA THR A 191 -5.46 6.03 -0.93
C THR A 191 -4.58 5.10 -0.06
N LEU A 192 -4.23 5.50 1.18
CA LEU A 192 -3.38 4.69 2.06
C LEU A 192 -3.96 3.29 2.30
N GLN A 193 -3.12 2.27 2.13
CA GLN A 193 -3.48 0.86 2.28
C GLN A 193 -2.78 0.20 3.47
N LEU A 194 -1.56 0.63 3.78
CA LEU A 194 -0.71 0.01 4.78
C LEU A 194 -0.13 1.07 5.73
N PHE A 195 -0.10 0.73 7.00
CA PHE A 195 0.64 1.46 8.00
C PHE A 195 1.81 0.61 8.51
N VAL A 196 2.95 1.26 8.71
CA VAL A 196 4.13 0.70 9.37
C VAL A 196 4.44 1.58 10.57
N VAL A 197 4.68 0.96 11.71
CA VAL A 197 5.04 1.65 12.96
C VAL A 197 6.34 1.08 13.49
N SER A 198 7.29 1.94 13.84
CA SER A 198 8.61 1.47 14.28
C SER A 198 9.28 2.41 15.26
N ASN A 199 10.10 1.84 16.15
CA ASN A 199 11.10 2.58 16.92
C ASN A 199 12.53 2.14 16.55
N GLU A 200 12.76 1.83 15.27
CA GLU A 200 13.96 1.20 14.69
C GLU A 200 14.18 -0.27 15.10
N GLN A 201 14.07 -0.56 16.41
CA GLN A 201 14.35 -1.88 16.96
C GLN A 201 13.19 -2.85 16.83
N THR A 202 11.95 -2.35 16.89
CA THR A 202 10.72 -3.14 16.79
C THR A 202 9.86 -2.52 15.70
N THR A 203 9.44 -3.33 14.73
CA THR A 203 8.66 -2.88 13.58
C THR A 203 7.39 -3.71 13.45
N ARG A 204 6.24 -3.05 13.34
CA ARG A 204 4.95 -3.69 13.06
C ARG A 204 4.31 -3.04 11.86
N TYR A 205 3.42 -3.79 11.22
CA TYR A 205 2.62 -3.28 10.12
C TYR A 205 1.17 -3.76 10.26
N PHE A 206 0.24 -3.02 9.66
CA PHE A 206 -1.18 -3.35 9.66
C PHE A 206 -1.88 -2.70 8.46
N ALA A 207 -2.97 -3.32 8.01
CA ALA A 207 -3.82 -2.76 6.97
C ALA A 207 -4.55 -1.51 7.48
N ASN A 208 -4.77 -0.54 6.60
CA ASN A 208 -5.64 0.58 6.90
C ASN A 208 -7.08 0.09 7.14
N ALA A 209 -7.79 0.72 8.08
CA ALA A 209 -9.16 0.39 8.41
C ALA A 209 -9.89 1.66 8.90
N LEU A 210 -11.22 1.57 9.06
CA LEU A 210 -11.94 2.65 9.72
C LEU A 210 -11.48 2.74 11.19
N PRO A 211 -11.52 3.94 11.82
CA PRO A 211 -10.98 4.13 13.16
C PRO A 211 -11.55 3.17 14.22
N LYS A 212 -12.84 2.81 14.11
CA LYS A 212 -13.52 1.85 14.97
C LYS A 212 -12.95 0.42 14.88
N ASP A 213 -12.36 0.08 13.74
CA ASP A 213 -11.83 -1.25 13.42
C ASP A 213 -10.31 -1.34 13.61
N LEU A 214 -9.64 -0.19 13.85
CA LEU A 214 -8.23 -0.14 14.22
C LEU A 214 -8.03 -0.68 15.64
N HIS A 215 -7.47 -1.90 15.71
CA HIS A 215 -7.22 -2.61 16.96
C HIS A 215 -5.78 -3.14 17.03
N PRO A 216 -5.09 -3.05 18.19
CA PRO A 216 -3.71 -3.52 18.35
C PRO A 216 -3.46 -4.99 18.02
N LYS A 217 -4.50 -5.83 18.06
CA LYS A 217 -4.43 -7.25 17.67
C LYS A 217 -4.03 -7.47 16.19
N PHE A 218 -4.18 -6.43 15.36
CA PHE A 218 -3.82 -6.45 13.95
C PHE A 218 -2.41 -5.90 13.69
N LEU A 219 -1.65 -5.53 14.73
CA LEU A 219 -0.24 -5.15 14.61
C LEU A 219 0.61 -6.40 14.40
N PHE A 220 0.94 -6.68 13.14
CA PHE A 220 1.70 -7.88 12.80
C PHE A 220 3.20 -7.61 12.77
N SER A 221 3.97 -8.61 13.23
CA SER A 221 5.41 -8.70 13.01
C SER A 221 5.64 -9.42 11.70
N TRP A 222 6.49 -8.86 10.83
CA TRP A 222 7.01 -9.65 9.71
C TRP A 222 7.85 -10.81 10.25
N ARG A 223 7.86 -11.91 9.50
CA ARG A 223 8.64 -13.10 9.83
C ARG A 223 9.29 -13.66 8.57
N THR A 224 10.48 -14.22 8.73
CA THR A 224 11.19 -14.93 7.66
C THR A 224 10.47 -16.24 7.30
N LYS A 225 10.97 -16.92 6.27
CA LYS A 225 10.47 -18.25 5.85
C LYS A 225 10.61 -19.29 6.96
N ASP A 226 11.63 -19.16 7.80
CA ASP A 226 11.88 -20.01 8.97
C ASP A 226 11.12 -19.54 10.22
N ASN A 227 10.14 -18.63 10.05
CA ASN A 227 9.28 -18.08 11.10
C ASN A 227 10.02 -17.22 12.15
N GLU A 228 11.23 -16.76 11.86
CA GLU A 228 11.99 -15.84 12.72
C GLU A 228 11.47 -14.40 12.57
N LYS A 229 11.36 -13.66 13.67
CA LYS A 229 10.84 -12.28 13.64
C LYS A 229 11.84 -11.33 12.98
N VAL A 230 11.34 -10.45 12.11
CA VAL A 230 12.10 -9.34 11.54
C VAL A 230 11.70 -8.06 12.26
N GLU A 231 12.44 -7.73 13.31
CA GLU A 231 12.13 -6.62 14.22
C GLU A 231 12.78 -5.29 13.76
N ASN A 232 14.02 -5.37 13.26
CA ASN A 232 14.76 -4.19 12.81
C ASN A 232 14.11 -3.55 11.57
N LEU A 233 13.91 -2.23 11.62
CA LEU A 233 13.28 -1.44 10.57
C LEU A 233 13.95 -1.60 9.20
N TYR A 234 15.28 -1.55 9.14
CA TYR A 234 16.00 -1.58 7.86
C TYR A 234 15.96 -2.97 7.22
N GLU A 235 16.02 -4.03 8.03
CA GLU A 235 15.82 -5.40 7.54
C GLU A 235 14.37 -5.64 7.09
N PHE A 236 13.39 -5.07 7.80
CA PHE A 236 11.99 -5.07 7.35
C PHE A 236 11.85 -4.37 5.99
N CYS A 237 12.47 -3.19 5.81
CA CYS A 237 12.43 -2.47 4.54
C CYS A 237 12.99 -3.31 3.39
N LYS A 238 14.16 -3.93 3.57
CA LYS A 238 14.79 -4.79 2.56
C LYS A 238 13.92 -5.98 2.16
N GLN A 239 13.12 -6.53 3.07
CA GLN A 239 12.31 -7.73 2.81
C GLN A 239 10.87 -7.44 2.38
N VAL A 240 10.32 -6.30 2.77
CA VAL A 240 8.88 -6.02 2.64
C VAL A 240 8.61 -4.75 1.85
N LEU A 241 9.44 -3.71 2.05
CA LEU A 241 9.24 -2.41 1.42
C LEU A 241 10.17 -2.17 0.23
N ASN A 242 11.00 -3.14 -0.21
CA ASN A 242 11.75 -3.01 -1.45
C ASN A 242 10.81 -2.99 -2.67
N ILE A 243 11.27 -2.46 -3.80
CA ILE A 243 10.61 -2.70 -5.08
C ILE A 243 11.21 -3.97 -5.69
N PRO A 244 10.39 -4.96 -6.11
CA PRO A 244 8.94 -4.91 -6.33
C PRO A 244 8.04 -5.31 -5.14
N ASP A 245 8.59 -5.77 -4.02
CA ASP A 245 7.81 -6.44 -2.97
C ASP A 245 6.75 -5.56 -2.29
N ALA A 246 7.03 -4.27 -2.09
CA ALA A 246 6.08 -3.33 -1.51
C ALA A 246 4.81 -3.20 -2.36
N HIS A 247 4.99 -3.04 -3.67
CA HIS A 247 3.87 -2.96 -4.62
C HIS A 247 3.15 -4.30 -4.69
N ARG A 248 3.89 -5.42 -4.71
CA ARG A 248 3.30 -6.78 -4.68
C ARG A 248 2.47 -7.04 -3.43
N LEU A 249 2.90 -6.55 -2.26
CA LEU A 249 2.14 -6.68 -1.02
C LEU A 249 0.74 -6.08 -1.15
N ILE A 250 0.63 -4.92 -1.79
CA ILE A 250 -0.63 -4.21 -2.00
C ILE A 250 -1.45 -4.84 -3.14
N ALA A 251 -0.79 -5.18 -4.25
CA ALA A 251 -1.40 -5.71 -5.45
C ALA A 251 -1.93 -7.15 -5.28
N ASP A 252 -1.15 -8.02 -4.65
CA ASP A 252 -1.40 -9.46 -4.65
C ASP A 252 -1.76 -10.01 -3.27
N TYR A 253 -1.26 -9.39 -2.20
CA TYR A 253 -1.38 -9.91 -0.84
C TYR A 253 -2.32 -9.10 0.07
N THR A 254 -3.02 -8.12 -0.49
CA THR A 254 -4.17 -7.47 0.15
C THR A 254 -5.48 -8.07 -0.34
N ILE A 255 -6.33 -8.46 0.59
CA ILE A 255 -7.65 -9.05 0.37
C ILE A 255 -8.71 -7.98 0.58
N VAL A 256 -9.57 -7.85 -0.42
CA VAL A 256 -10.74 -6.98 -0.41
C VAL A 256 -11.92 -7.89 -0.65
N SER A 257 -12.71 -8.14 0.41
CA SER A 257 -13.89 -8.99 0.36
C SER A 257 -15.12 -8.18 0.75
N GLU A 258 -16.14 -8.23 -0.10
CA GLU A 258 -17.45 -7.64 0.16
C GLU A 258 -18.46 -8.77 0.18
N ASP A 259 -19.06 -8.99 1.35
CA ASP A 259 -20.25 -9.82 1.51
C ASP A 259 -21.43 -8.94 1.94
N GLN A 260 -22.65 -9.48 1.93
CA GLN A 260 -23.90 -8.70 2.13
C GLN A 260 -23.86 -7.76 3.35
N ASP A 261 -23.21 -8.18 4.44
CA ASP A 261 -23.10 -7.40 5.68
C ASP A 261 -21.65 -7.07 6.10
N ASN A 262 -20.64 -7.51 5.35
CA ASN A 262 -19.25 -7.42 5.80
C ASN A 262 -18.29 -6.96 4.71
N LYS A 263 -17.61 -5.84 4.96
CA LYS A 263 -16.54 -5.30 4.11
C LYS A 263 -15.21 -5.50 4.83
N THR A 264 -14.38 -6.37 4.29
CA THR A 264 -13.12 -6.76 4.90
C THR A 264 -11.94 -6.34 4.03
N LEU A 265 -11.04 -5.55 4.61
CA LEU A 265 -9.72 -5.23 4.08
C LEU A 265 -8.66 -5.87 4.98
N MET A 266 -7.86 -6.79 4.43
CA MET A 266 -6.83 -7.51 5.19
C MET A 266 -5.57 -7.65 4.37
N VAL A 267 -4.42 -7.61 5.03
CA VAL A 267 -3.13 -7.99 4.43
C VAL A 267 -2.79 -9.39 4.89
N LEU A 268 -2.36 -10.24 3.95
CA LEU A 268 -1.96 -11.61 4.27
C LEU A 268 -0.81 -11.63 5.28
N HIS A 269 -0.83 -12.63 6.15
CA HIS A 269 0.25 -12.86 7.08
C HIS A 269 1.54 -13.31 6.36
N PRO A 270 2.72 -13.11 6.95
CA PRO A 270 4.00 -13.44 6.32
C PRO A 270 4.08 -14.91 5.87
N TYR A 271 3.60 -15.85 6.69
CA TYR A 271 3.61 -17.28 6.34
C TYR A 271 2.72 -17.59 5.12
N GLN A 272 1.60 -16.88 4.95
CA GLN A 272 0.74 -17.03 3.78
C GLN A 272 1.44 -16.50 2.53
N VAL A 273 2.10 -15.36 2.63
CA VAL A 273 2.91 -14.78 1.55
C VAL A 273 4.04 -15.75 1.15
N HIS A 274 4.81 -16.26 2.11
CA HIS A 274 5.90 -17.22 1.84
C HIS A 274 5.38 -18.51 1.20
N ALA A 275 4.23 -19.02 1.65
CA ALA A 275 3.59 -20.19 1.05
C ALA A 275 3.21 -19.93 -0.42
N ILE A 276 2.58 -18.79 -0.72
CA ILE A 276 2.23 -18.39 -2.09
C ILE A 276 3.50 -18.27 -2.95
N GLN A 277 4.54 -17.60 -2.46
CA GLN A 277 5.81 -17.47 -3.19
C GLN A 277 6.46 -18.83 -3.48
N ALA A 278 6.47 -19.74 -2.50
CA ALA A 278 6.99 -21.09 -2.67
C ALA A 278 6.19 -21.88 -3.72
N LEU A 279 4.85 -21.76 -3.72
CA LEU A 279 3.98 -22.34 -4.73
C LEU A 279 4.30 -21.81 -6.13
N PHE A 280 4.55 -20.51 -6.28
CA PHE A 280 4.94 -19.91 -7.56
C PHE A 280 6.30 -20.43 -8.06
N ILE A 281 7.28 -20.59 -7.16
CA ILE A 281 8.58 -21.17 -7.50
C ILE A 281 8.42 -22.63 -7.94
N ALA A 282 7.63 -23.42 -7.22
CA ALA A 282 7.36 -24.82 -7.55
C ALA A 282 6.62 -24.94 -8.90
N ALA A 283 5.60 -24.12 -9.13
CA ALA A 283 4.86 -24.08 -10.39
C ALA A 283 5.75 -23.74 -11.58
N ASN A 284 6.66 -22.76 -11.44
CA ASN A 284 7.67 -22.43 -12.46
C ASN A 284 8.62 -23.59 -12.78
N LYS A 285 8.87 -24.47 -11.81
CA LYS A 285 9.73 -25.64 -11.95
C LYS A 285 8.95 -26.90 -12.32
N HIS A 286 7.63 -26.80 -12.53
CA HIS A 286 6.72 -27.94 -12.72
C HIS A 286 6.83 -28.98 -11.61
N GLN A 287 6.97 -28.53 -10.35
CA GLN A 287 7.11 -29.37 -9.17
C GLN A 287 5.83 -29.36 -8.34
N SER A 288 5.46 -30.55 -7.82
CA SER A 288 4.40 -30.68 -6.82
C SER A 288 4.93 -30.42 -5.41
N GLY A 289 4.02 -30.18 -4.46
CA GLY A 289 4.36 -29.97 -3.05
C GLY A 289 3.11 -29.83 -2.18
N TYR A 290 3.32 -29.57 -0.89
CA TYR A 290 2.24 -29.30 0.05
C TYR A 290 2.62 -28.13 0.96
N VAL A 291 1.61 -27.41 1.43
CA VAL A 291 1.74 -26.36 2.46
C VAL A 291 1.02 -26.86 3.70
N TRP A 292 1.74 -26.94 4.81
CA TRP A 292 1.17 -27.36 6.09
C TRP A 292 1.00 -26.17 7.03
N HIS A 293 -0.25 -25.69 7.18
CA HIS A 293 -0.59 -24.70 8.20
C HIS A 293 -1.59 -25.26 9.22
N ALA A 294 -1.50 -24.79 10.46
CA ALA A 294 -2.43 -25.14 11.53
C ALA A 294 -3.90 -24.82 11.19
N THR A 295 -4.85 -25.48 11.84
CA THR A 295 -6.28 -25.16 11.72
C THR A 295 -6.57 -23.74 12.21
N GLY A 296 -7.42 -23.00 11.50
CA GLY A 296 -7.73 -21.59 11.81
C GLY A 296 -6.73 -20.54 11.30
N SER A 297 -5.60 -20.95 10.69
CA SER A 297 -4.58 -20.02 10.14
C SER A 297 -4.93 -19.39 8.78
N GLY A 298 -6.16 -19.54 8.30
CA GLY A 298 -6.56 -18.99 6.99
C GLY A 298 -6.01 -19.76 5.78
N LYS A 299 -5.93 -21.10 5.85
CA LYS A 299 -5.54 -21.97 4.72
C LYS A 299 -6.39 -21.72 3.47
N THR A 300 -7.71 -21.66 3.61
CA THR A 300 -8.67 -21.42 2.51
C THR A 300 -8.38 -20.12 1.79
N LEU A 301 -8.05 -19.06 2.54
CA LEU A 301 -7.65 -17.78 1.99
C LEU A 301 -6.33 -17.89 1.22
N THR A 302 -5.33 -18.58 1.78
CA THR A 302 -4.05 -18.81 1.10
C THR A 302 -4.24 -19.59 -0.20
N SER A 303 -5.07 -20.64 -0.23
CA SER A 303 -5.34 -21.42 -1.44
C SER A 303 -6.11 -20.63 -2.50
N PHE A 304 -7.11 -19.84 -2.08
CA PHE A 304 -7.88 -18.99 -3.00
C PHE A 304 -6.98 -17.96 -3.69
N VAL A 305 -6.16 -17.24 -2.91
CA VAL A 305 -5.24 -16.23 -3.45
C VAL A 305 -4.19 -16.88 -4.36
N SER A 306 -3.61 -18.01 -3.95
CA SER A 306 -2.65 -18.76 -4.77
C SER A 306 -3.25 -19.12 -6.13
N THR A 307 -4.46 -19.67 -6.13
CA THR A 307 -5.17 -20.08 -7.35
C THR A 307 -5.44 -18.88 -8.25
N LYS A 308 -5.98 -17.78 -7.69
CA LYS A 308 -6.27 -16.55 -8.44
C LYS A 308 -5.03 -15.94 -9.08
N LEU A 309 -3.92 -15.89 -8.35
CA LEU A 309 -2.67 -15.33 -8.87
C LEU A 309 -2.06 -16.25 -9.94
N LEU A 310 -2.06 -17.57 -9.73
CA LEU A 310 -1.58 -18.53 -10.73
C LEU A 310 -2.40 -18.49 -12.02
N ALA A 311 -3.71 -18.25 -11.94
CA ALA A 311 -4.58 -18.11 -13.11
C ALA A 311 -4.21 -16.93 -14.02
N ARG A 312 -3.52 -15.92 -13.48
CA ARG A 312 -3.04 -14.74 -14.22
C ARG A 312 -1.63 -14.92 -14.78
N LYS A 313 -0.96 -16.01 -14.42
CA LYS A 313 0.42 -16.25 -14.79
C LYS A 313 0.50 -16.76 -16.23
N SER A 314 1.35 -16.13 -17.04
CA SER A 314 1.66 -16.62 -18.38
C SER A 314 2.19 -18.06 -18.34
N GLY A 315 1.71 -18.90 -19.25
CA GLY A 315 2.03 -20.33 -19.33
C GLY A 315 1.17 -21.25 -18.46
N ILE A 316 0.16 -20.72 -17.77
CA ILE A 316 -0.86 -21.53 -17.07
C ILE A 316 -2.19 -21.37 -17.78
N ASP A 317 -2.70 -22.46 -18.38
CA ASP A 317 -3.99 -22.43 -19.09
C ASP A 317 -5.18 -22.46 -18.13
N ARG A 318 -5.09 -23.26 -17.05
CA ARG A 318 -6.17 -23.45 -16.09
C ARG A 318 -5.64 -23.71 -14.69
N THR A 319 -6.32 -23.16 -13.70
CA THR A 319 -6.13 -23.46 -12.28
C THR A 319 -7.41 -24.03 -11.71
N ILE A 320 -7.33 -25.16 -11.01
CA ILE A 320 -8.48 -25.83 -10.40
C ILE A 320 -8.28 -25.83 -8.89
N MET A 321 -9.19 -25.20 -8.15
CA MET A 321 -9.25 -25.27 -6.69
C MET A 321 -10.30 -26.30 -6.30
N LEU A 322 -9.86 -27.36 -5.61
CA LEU A 322 -10.74 -28.39 -5.05
C LEU A 322 -10.92 -28.12 -3.56
N VAL A 323 -12.17 -28.01 -3.12
CA VAL A 323 -12.56 -27.85 -1.72
C VAL A 323 -13.55 -28.94 -1.32
N ASP A 324 -13.53 -29.35 -0.06
CA ASP A 324 -14.53 -30.27 0.46
C ASP A 324 -15.90 -29.57 0.50
N ARG A 325 -16.96 -30.30 0.15
CA ARG A 325 -18.33 -29.78 0.11
C ARG A 325 -18.76 -29.16 1.44
N LYS A 326 -18.30 -29.69 2.57
CA LYS A 326 -18.65 -29.17 3.91
C LYS A 326 -18.11 -27.75 4.17
N ASP A 327 -17.07 -27.34 3.45
CA ASP A 327 -16.45 -26.02 3.59
C ASP A 327 -17.08 -24.97 2.64
N LEU A 328 -18.03 -25.36 1.77
CA LEU A 328 -18.75 -24.45 0.85
C LEU A 328 -20.08 -23.94 1.42
N ASP A 329 -20.63 -24.60 2.43
CA ASP A 329 -21.96 -24.31 2.98
C ASP A 329 -21.94 -23.27 4.13
N ASN A 330 -20.79 -22.64 4.43
CA ASN A 330 -20.60 -21.54 5.39
C ASN A 330 -19.77 -20.42 4.78
#